data_AF-A0A6H5GKR4-F1
#
_entry.id   AF-A0A6H5GKR4-F1
#
_cell.length_a   1.000
_cell.length_b   1.000
_cell.length_c   1.000
_cell.angle_alpha   90.00
_cell.angle_beta   90.00
_cell.angle_gamma   90.00
#
_symmetry.space_group_name_H-M   'P 1'
#
loop_
_entity.id
_entity.type
_entity.pdbx_description
1 polymer ?
#
loop_
_entity_poly.entity_id
_entity_poly.type
_entity_poly.pdbx_seq_one_letter_code
_entity_poly.pdbx_strand_id
1 'polypeptide(L)'
;MVPVELKRLRVTRAALRRSFTISSKAVEEDMTNDTGASKVKESFAKFEDKALRLFEMDSSFFEQALLTIPESEADQNEFEREFEQTESYRDIYNAVKVKKDEYLQSSDDGNSSVSHACSTGQ
;
A
#
# COMPACT_ATOMS: atom_id res chain seq x y z
N MET A 1 -30.12 -13.29 -5.80
CA MET A 1 -30.26 -11.93 -5.22
C MET A 1 -29.01 -11.67 -4.39
N VAL A 2 -28.19 -10.66 -4.73
CA VAL A 2 -26.95 -10.36 -3.99
C VAL A 2 -27.30 -9.74 -2.62
N PRO A 3 -26.76 -10.24 -1.50
CA PRO A 3 -26.94 -9.66 -0.16
C PRO A 3 -26.65 -8.15 -0.11
N VAL A 4 -27.45 -7.43 0.68
CA VAL A 4 -27.27 -5.96 0.89
C VAL A 4 -25.88 -5.64 1.42
N GLU A 5 -25.34 -6.50 2.28
CA GLU A 5 -24.02 -6.33 2.86
C GLU A 5 -22.92 -6.42 1.80
N LEU A 6 -22.97 -7.42 0.91
CA LEU A 6 -22.02 -7.53 -0.21
C LEU A 6 -22.04 -6.28 -1.12
N LYS A 7 -23.22 -5.70 -1.37
CA LYS A 7 -23.31 -4.45 -2.14
C LYS A 7 -22.61 -3.29 -1.43
N ARG A 8 -22.78 -3.17 -0.11
CA ARG A 8 -22.11 -2.14 0.70
C ARG A 8 -20.59 -2.33 0.69
N LEU A 9 -20.13 -3.56 0.90
CA LEU A 9 -18.70 -3.90 0.87
C LEU A 9 -18.06 -3.55 -0.48
N ARG A 10 -18.72 -3.86 -1.61
CA ARG A 10 -18.24 -3.48 -2.96
C ARG A 10 -18.01 -1.97 -3.11
N VAL A 11 -18.97 -1.16 -2.66
CA VAL A 11 -18.89 0.31 -2.77
C VAL A 11 -17.77 0.86 -1.89
N THR A 12 -17.70 0.41 -0.63
CA THR A 12 -16.67 0.84 0.33
C THR A 12 -15.27 0.47 -0.18
N ARG A 13 -15.11 -0.77 -0.66
CA ARG A 13 -13.85 -1.24 -1.26
C ARG A 13 -13.43 -0.40 -2.45
N ALA A 14 -14.34 -0.07 -3.37
CA ALA A 14 -14.02 0.77 -4.52
C ALA A 14 -13.53 2.18 -4.10
N ALA A 15 -14.09 2.74 -3.02
CA ALA A 15 -13.61 4.01 -2.47
C ALA A 15 -12.22 3.89 -1.83
N LEU A 16 -11.96 2.81 -1.08
CA LEU A 16 -10.65 2.53 -0.48
C LEU A 16 -9.58 2.29 -1.54
N ARG A 17 -9.87 1.50 -2.59
CA ARG A 17 -8.98 1.28 -3.74
C ARG A 17 -8.53 2.60 -4.38
N ARG A 18 -9.46 3.53 -4.61
CA ARG A 18 -9.12 4.88 -5.13
C ARG A 18 -8.22 5.66 -4.17
N SER A 19 -8.59 5.68 -2.88
CA SER A 19 -7.82 6.39 -1.85
C SER A 19 -6.39 5.85 -1.71
N PHE A 20 -6.24 4.52 -1.75
CA PHE A 20 -4.98 3.78 -1.75
C PHE A 20 -4.11 4.22 -2.93
N THR A 21 -4.64 4.17 -4.16
CA THR A 21 -3.90 4.54 -5.38
C THR A 21 -3.45 6.00 -5.36
N ILE A 22 -4.27 6.90 -4.83
CA ILE A 22 -3.89 8.32 -4.69
C ILE A 22 -2.72 8.45 -3.70
N SER A 23 -2.79 7.80 -2.54
CA SER A 23 -1.71 7.87 -1.55
C SER A 23 -0.43 7.18 -2.00
N SER A 24 -0.51 6.06 -2.72
CA SER A 24 0.69 5.37 -3.20
C SER A 24 1.48 6.27 -4.14
N LYS A 25 0.78 6.93 -5.08
CA LYS A 25 1.39 7.91 -5.99
C LYS A 25 1.99 9.09 -5.25
N ALA A 26 1.30 9.62 -4.23
CA ALA A 26 1.83 10.73 -3.44
C ALA A 26 3.15 10.36 -2.73
N VAL A 27 3.27 9.13 -2.19
CA VAL A 27 4.53 8.67 -1.58
C VAL A 27 5.63 8.52 -2.62
N GLU A 28 5.32 7.95 -3.78
CA GLU A 28 6.27 7.82 -4.88
C GLU A 28 6.74 9.19 -5.40
N GLU A 29 5.85 10.17 -5.49
CA GLU A 29 6.17 11.56 -5.84
C GLU A 29 7.05 12.22 -4.77
N ASP A 30 6.77 12.02 -3.48
CA ASP A 30 7.59 12.53 -2.37
C ASP A 30 9.02 11.98 -2.43
N MET A 31 9.18 10.68 -2.71
CA MET A 31 10.50 10.05 -2.89
C MET A 31 11.21 10.55 -4.15
N THR A 32 10.48 10.70 -5.27
CA THR A 32 11.04 11.14 -6.56
C THR A 32 11.52 12.59 -6.50
N ASN A 33 10.78 13.45 -5.78
CA ASN A 33 11.08 14.87 -5.64
C ASN A 33 12.04 15.16 -4.47
N ASP A 34 12.51 14.13 -3.77
CA ASP A 34 13.40 14.24 -2.60
C ASP A 34 12.87 15.24 -1.55
N THR A 35 11.60 15.12 -1.18
CA THR A 35 10.95 16.05 -0.22
C THR A 35 11.44 15.87 1.22
N GLY A 36 12.37 14.94 1.44
CA GLY A 36 13.04 14.66 2.69
C GLY A 36 12.45 13.48 3.46
N ALA A 37 13.31 12.76 4.18
CA ALA A 37 12.97 11.55 4.93
C ALA A 37 11.76 11.72 5.87
N SER A 38 11.61 12.86 6.54
CA SER A 38 10.48 13.10 7.43
C SER A 38 9.14 13.17 6.67
N LYS A 39 9.12 13.78 5.48
CA LYS A 39 7.90 13.92 4.69
C LYS A 39 7.49 12.57 4.09
N VAL A 40 8.45 11.83 3.55
CA VAL A 40 8.24 10.47 3.04
C VAL A 40 7.69 9.55 4.14
N LYS A 41 8.24 9.61 5.38
CA LYS A 41 7.72 8.84 6.53
C LYS A 41 6.25 9.20 6.85
N GLU A 42 5.91 10.50 6.87
CA GLU A 42 4.54 10.97 7.15
C GLU A 42 3.55 10.51 6.06
N SER A 43 3.92 10.68 4.79
CA SER A 43 3.10 10.27 3.65
C SER A 43 2.94 8.74 3.60
N PHE A 44 4.01 7.99 3.89
CA PHE A 44 3.95 6.54 3.95
C PHE A 44 3.03 6.05 5.07
N ALA A 45 3.05 6.66 6.26
CA ALA A 45 2.15 6.29 7.34
C ALA A 45 0.66 6.45 6.95
N LYS A 46 0.32 7.51 6.21
CA LYS A 46 -1.05 7.72 5.67
C LYS A 46 -1.40 6.71 4.58
N PHE A 47 -0.43 6.32 3.76
CA PHE A 47 -0.59 5.28 2.76
C PHE A 47 -0.81 3.91 3.41
N GLU A 48 -0.03 3.59 4.44
CA GLU A 48 -0.10 2.33 5.18
C GLU A 48 -1.44 2.15 5.89
N ASP A 49 -1.97 3.19 6.56
CA ASP A 49 -3.32 3.15 7.14
C ASP A 49 -4.39 2.76 6.10
N LYS A 50 -4.33 3.36 4.91
CA LYS A 50 -5.28 3.06 3.83
C LYS A 50 -5.10 1.66 3.28
N ALA A 51 -3.85 1.18 3.19
CA ALA A 51 -3.54 -0.17 2.75
C ALA A 51 -4.11 -1.22 3.71
N LEU A 52 -3.85 -1.06 5.02
CA LEU A 52 -4.35 -1.98 6.05
C LEU A 52 -5.88 -2.03 6.05
N ARG A 53 -6.55 -0.87 5.99
CA ARG A 53 -8.02 -0.80 5.92
C ARG A 53 -8.58 -1.42 4.64
N LEU A 54 -7.88 -1.29 3.51
CA LEU A 54 -8.27 -1.96 2.27
C LEU A 54 -8.16 -3.48 2.41
N PHE A 55 -7.06 -3.98 2.98
CA PHE A 55 -6.85 -5.43 3.16
C PHE A 55 -7.85 -6.06 4.12
N GLU A 56 -8.20 -5.39 5.21
CA GLU A 56 -9.28 -5.83 6.11
C GLU A 56 -10.64 -5.89 5.41
N MET A 57 -10.94 -4.88 4.57
CA MET A 57 -12.16 -4.83 3.78
C MET A 57 -12.19 -5.94 2.72
N ASP A 58 -11.06 -6.21 2.07
CA ASP A 58 -10.92 -7.28 1.08
C ASP A 58 -11.14 -8.65 1.73
N SER A 59 -10.52 -8.91 2.88
CA SER A 59 -10.78 -10.13 3.67
C SER A 59 -12.27 -10.27 4.00
N SER A 60 -12.90 -9.21 4.51
CA SER A 60 -14.34 -9.23 4.84
C SER A 60 -15.22 -9.48 3.60
N PHE A 61 -14.85 -8.89 2.46
CA PHE A 61 -15.56 -9.12 1.21
C PHE A 61 -15.45 -10.58 0.76
N PHE A 62 -14.25 -11.17 0.80
CA PHE A 62 -14.06 -12.56 0.36
C PHE A 62 -14.75 -13.56 1.27
N GLU A 63 -14.73 -13.35 2.59
CA GLU A 63 -15.48 -14.17 3.54
C GLU A 63 -16.98 -14.17 3.23
N GLN A 64 -17.55 -12.99 2.97
CA GLN A 64 -18.97 -12.88 2.61
C GLN A 64 -19.25 -13.47 1.22
N ALA A 65 -18.37 -13.21 0.25
CA ALA A 65 -18.50 -13.68 -1.13
C ALA A 65 -18.50 -15.22 -1.20
N LEU A 66 -17.59 -15.88 -0.49
CA LEU A 66 -17.54 -17.35 -0.41
C LEU A 66 -18.82 -17.97 0.17
N LEU A 67 -19.51 -17.25 1.06
CA LEU A 67 -20.75 -17.74 1.70
C LEU A 67 -22.01 -17.53 0.85
N THR A 68 -21.99 -16.64 -0.14
CA THR A 68 -23.22 -16.19 -0.83
C THR A 68 -23.18 -16.18 -2.34
N ILE A 69 -22.01 -16.33 -2.96
CA ILE A 69 -21.90 -16.40 -4.41
C ILE A 69 -22.28 -17.81 -4.89
N PRO A 70 -23.27 -17.97 -5.80
CA PRO A 70 -23.60 -19.25 -6.41
C PRO A 70 -22.38 -19.83 -7.15
N GLU A 71 -22.23 -21.17 -7.16
CA GLU A 71 -21.16 -21.87 -7.90
C GLU A 71 -21.39 -21.88 -9.42
N SER A 72 -21.86 -20.78 -10.01
CA SER A 72 -21.89 -20.64 -11.46
C SER A 72 -20.49 -20.31 -11.98
N GLU A 73 -20.15 -20.77 -13.18
CA GLU A 73 -18.85 -20.49 -13.80
C GLU A 73 -18.63 -18.98 -14.02
N ALA A 74 -19.69 -18.22 -14.30
CA ALA A 74 -19.63 -16.76 -14.44
C ALA A 74 -19.28 -16.06 -13.11
N ASP A 75 -19.84 -16.56 -12.01
CA ASP A 75 -19.60 -16.05 -10.67
C ASP A 75 -18.19 -16.41 -10.16
N GLN A 76 -17.71 -17.62 -10.47
CA GLN A 76 -16.32 -18.04 -10.18
C GLN A 76 -15.31 -17.16 -10.91
N ASN A 77 -15.53 -16.88 -12.20
CA ASN A 77 -14.68 -15.98 -12.99
C ASN A 77 -14.70 -14.52 -12.48
N GLU A 78 -15.83 -14.03 -11.95
CA GLU A 78 -15.88 -12.71 -11.28
C GLU A 78 -15.07 -12.73 -9.98
N PHE A 79 -15.19 -13.80 -9.20
CA PHE A 79 -14.47 -13.96 -7.94
C PHE A 79 -12.94 -14.03 -8.15
N GLU A 80 -12.46 -14.83 -9.11
CA GLU A 80 -11.04 -14.93 -9.44
C GLU A 80 -10.45 -13.58 -9.86
N ARG A 81 -11.14 -12.84 -10.74
CA ARG A 81 -10.70 -11.49 -11.14
C ARG A 81 -10.62 -10.52 -9.97
N GLU A 82 -11.56 -10.59 -9.03
CA GLU A 82 -11.53 -9.76 -7.82
C GLU A 82 -10.39 -10.15 -6.88
N PHE A 83 -10.08 -11.46 -6.80
CA PHE A 83 -8.93 -11.98 -6.06
C PHE A 83 -7.61 -11.49 -6.65
N GLU A 84 -7.39 -11.69 -7.95
CA GLU A 84 -6.20 -11.19 -8.67
C GLU A 84 -6.02 -9.68 -8.50
N GLN A 85 -7.12 -8.93 -8.64
CA GLN A 85 -7.08 -7.49 -8.44
C GLN A 85 -6.68 -7.13 -7.00
N THR A 86 -7.12 -7.89 -6.01
CA THR A 86 -6.73 -7.68 -4.61
C THR A 86 -5.25 -7.94 -4.38
N GLU A 87 -4.73 -9.05 -4.91
CA GLU A 87 -3.30 -9.39 -4.80
C GLU A 87 -2.43 -8.30 -5.46
N SER A 88 -2.88 -7.72 -6.58
CA SER A 88 -2.16 -6.59 -7.19
C SER A 88 -2.00 -5.37 -6.27
N TYR A 89 -2.97 -5.11 -5.38
CA TYR A 89 -2.84 -4.02 -4.40
C TYR A 89 -1.86 -4.36 -3.28
N ARG A 90 -1.75 -5.64 -2.88
CA ARG A 90 -0.72 -6.10 -1.93
C ARG A 90 0.67 -5.95 -2.52
N ASP A 91 0.83 -6.31 -3.79
CA ASP A 91 2.09 -6.14 -4.52
C ASP A 91 2.51 -4.68 -4.60
N ILE A 92 1.58 -3.77 -4.90
CA ILE A 92 1.85 -2.32 -4.90
C ILE A 92 2.31 -1.85 -3.51
N TYR A 93 1.62 -2.27 -2.44
CA TYR A 93 2.03 -1.90 -1.07
C TYR A 93 3.44 -2.37 -0.75
N ASN A 94 3.76 -3.64 -1.05
CA ASN A 94 5.09 -4.19 -0.81
C ASN A 94 6.16 -3.47 -1.63
N ALA A 95 5.89 -3.17 -2.90
CA ALA A 95 6.81 -2.44 -3.76
C ALA A 95 7.09 -1.02 -3.25
N VAL A 96 6.05 -0.27 -2.87
CA VAL A 96 6.21 1.08 -2.31
C VAL A 96 6.95 1.04 -0.98
N LYS A 97 6.68 0.04 -0.12
CA LYS A 97 7.38 -0.15 1.14
C LYS A 97 8.88 -0.39 0.94
N VAL A 98 9.25 -1.30 0.03
CA VAL A 98 10.65 -1.57 -0.31
C VAL A 98 11.35 -0.30 -0.82
N LYS A 99 10.76 0.41 -1.79
CA LYS A 99 11.32 1.68 -2.29
C LYS A 99 11.52 2.71 -1.18
N LYS A 100 10.56 2.82 -0.26
CA LYS A 100 10.63 3.73 0.87
C LYS A 100 11.74 3.35 1.85
N ASP A 101 11.94 2.06 2.10
CA ASP A 101 13.03 1.59 2.96
C ASP A 101 14.41 1.84 2.31
N GLU A 102 14.54 1.61 1.01
CA GLU A 102 15.75 1.93 0.22
C GLU A 102 16.05 3.44 0.22
N TYR A 103 15.04 4.30 0.01
CA TYR A 103 15.19 5.76 0.05
C TYR A 103 15.65 6.27 1.43
N LEU A 104 15.13 5.68 2.51
CA LEU A 104 15.55 6.09 3.86
C LEU A 104 16.97 5.64 4.19
N GLN A 105 17.39 4.47 3.73
CA GLN A 105 18.77 4.00 3.92
C GLN A 105 19.78 4.91 3.20
N SER A 106 19.51 5.27 1.94
CA SER A 106 20.40 6.17 1.18
C SER A 106 20.45 7.59 1.76
N SER A 107 19.37 8.04 2.40
CA SER A 107 19.31 9.33 3.10
C SER A 107 20.12 9.37 4.40
N ASP A 108 20.21 8.24 5.12
CA ASP A 108 20.95 8.14 6.39
C ASP A 108 22.47 7.99 6.16
N ASP A 109 22.89 7.30 5.09
CA ASP A 109 24.30 7.11 4.74
C ASP A 109 25.01 8.41 4.29
N GLY A 110 24.24 9.41 3.85
CA GLY A 110 24.75 10.75 3.52
C GLY A 110 25.27 11.57 4.70
N ASN A 111 25.03 11.11 5.94
CA ASN A 111 25.38 11.84 7.18
C ASN A 111 26.55 11.20 7.97
N SER A 112 27.18 10.14 7.45
CA SER A 112 28.25 9.40 8.16
C SER A 112 29.68 9.74 7.70
N SER A 113 29.94 10.92 7.12
CA SER A 113 31.30 11.31 6.69
C SER A 113 31.63 12.78 6.92
N VAL A 114 31.50 13.28 8.16
CA VAL A 114 32.24 14.47 8.61
C VAL A 114 32.67 14.30 10.07
N SER A 115 33.95 14.62 10.33
CA SER A 115 34.73 14.60 11.58
C SER A 115 35.37 13.23 11.92
N HIS A 116 36.69 13.05 11.90
CA HIS A 116 37.75 13.92 12.41
C HIS A 116 39.05 13.72 11.61
N ALA A 117 39.45 14.73 10.84
CA ALA A 117 40.85 14.90 10.46
C ALA A 117 41.49 15.87 11.46
N CYS A 118 42.76 15.60 11.81
CA CYS A 118 43.77 16.50 12.39
C CYS A 118 44.16 16.29 13.87
N SER A 119 45.47 16.50 14.09
CA SER A 119 46.28 16.58 15.33
C SER A 119 46.81 15.27 15.91
N THR A 120 48.11 15.02 16.14
CA THR A 120 49.38 15.76 15.94
C THR A 120 50.49 14.70 16.12
N GLY A 121 51.46 14.53 15.23
CA GLY A 121 52.82 15.05 15.41
C GLY A 121 53.50 14.64 16.72
N GLN A 122 54.29 13.57 16.70
CA GLN A 122 55.74 13.52 17.03
C GLN A 122 56.29 12.11 16.82
#